data_AF-A0AAP0RPV4-F1
#
_entry.id   AF-A0AAP0RPV4-F1
#
_cell.length_a   1.000
_cell.length_b   1.000
_cell.length_c   1.000
_cell.angle_alpha   90.00
_cell.angle_beta   90.00
_cell.angle_gamma   90.00
#
_symmetry.space_group_name_H-M   'P 1'
#
loop_
_entity.id
_entity.type
_entity.pdbx_description
1 polymer ?
#
loop_
_entity_poly.entity_id
_entity_poly.type
_entity_poly.pdbx_seq_one_letter_code
_entity_poly.pdbx_strand_id
1 'polypeptide(L)'
;MGTFGFNNRSLVVFVLVALSFRQYSQVSGLLLSKVRVTLINQLESEQSLTLHCRSKDDDLGRHVIPFMHAYEWKFYVNFWGTTLFWCNFWWRDADGTLIDGSFKIYEYERDEDICFNMCVWGIHENGLLLYHKFVDKWEKLYRWPMPEKRRRRKRIP
;
A
#
# COMPACT_ATOMS: atom_id res chain seq x y z
N MET A 1 -37.85 4.25 48.91
CA MET A 1 -36.42 4.66 48.96
C MET A 1 -35.62 3.48 49.49
N GLY A 2 -34.97 2.72 48.61
CA GLY A 2 -34.10 1.61 49.02
C GLY A 2 -32.70 2.15 49.29
N THR A 3 -32.22 2.03 50.52
CA THR A 3 -30.84 2.35 50.89
C THR A 3 -29.92 1.22 50.43
N PHE A 4 -29.13 1.47 49.38
CA PHE A 4 -28.05 0.56 48.97
C PHE A 4 -26.92 0.62 50.00
N GLY A 5 -26.84 -0.39 50.87
CA GLY A 5 -25.73 -0.58 51.80
C GLY A 5 -24.49 -1.12 51.07
N PHE A 6 -23.45 -0.30 50.97
CA PHE A 6 -22.14 -0.75 50.50
C PHE A 6 -21.44 -1.52 51.63
N ASN A 7 -21.32 -2.84 51.50
CA ASN A 7 -20.62 -3.69 52.46
C ASN A 7 -19.09 -3.62 52.28
N ASN A 8 -18.34 -3.74 53.38
CA ASN A 8 -16.86 -3.73 53.40
C ASN A 8 -16.24 -4.78 52.45
N ARG A 9 -16.90 -5.92 52.23
CA ARG A 9 -16.48 -6.92 51.23
C ARG A 9 -16.55 -6.41 49.80
N SER A 10 -17.59 -5.64 49.47
CA SER A 10 -17.71 -5.00 48.15
C SER A 10 -16.64 -3.93 47.98
N LEU A 11 -16.34 -3.13 49.01
CA LEU A 11 -15.25 -2.16 48.98
C LEU A 11 -13.88 -2.81 48.74
N VAL A 12 -13.60 -3.95 49.38
CA VAL A 12 -12.37 -4.71 49.15
C VAL A 12 -12.27 -5.19 47.70
N VAL A 13 -13.36 -5.70 47.12
CA VAL A 13 -13.38 -6.13 45.70
C VAL A 13 -13.15 -4.93 44.77
N PHE A 14 -13.81 -3.78 45.01
CA PHE A 14 -13.59 -2.55 44.24
C PHE A 14 -12.15 -2.05 44.34
N VAL A 15 -11.53 -2.12 45.52
CA VAL A 15 -10.13 -1.74 45.73
C VAL A 15 -9.19 -2.71 45.03
N LEU A 16 -9.42 -4.02 45.08
CA LEU A 16 -8.61 -5.03 44.37
C LEU A 16 -8.71 -4.88 42.84
N VAL A 17 -9.89 -4.58 42.31
CA VAL A 17 -10.09 -4.26 40.90
C VAL A 17 -9.38 -2.96 40.53
N ALA A 18 -9.50 -1.89 41.33
CA ALA A 18 -8.79 -0.63 41.09
C ALA A 18 -7.26 -0.75 41.18
N LEU A 19 -6.75 -1.67 42.01
CA LEU A 19 -5.32 -1.96 42.14
C LEU A 19 -4.80 -2.85 41.00
N SER A 20 -5.63 -3.73 40.42
CA SER A 20 -5.25 -4.48 39.20
C SER A 20 -5.29 -3.61 37.93
N PHE A 21 -5.99 -2.47 37.95
CA PHE A 21 -5.95 -1.47 36.88
C PHE A 21 -4.64 -0.65 36.81
N ARG A 22 -3.62 -0.94 37.63
CA ARG A 22 -2.36 -0.18 37.68
C ARG A 22 -1.23 -0.64 36.74
N GLN A 23 -1.52 -1.41 35.70
CA GLN A 23 -0.57 -1.57 34.60
C GLN A 23 -1.24 -1.84 33.25
N TYR A 24 -1.82 -0.80 32.67
CA TYR A 24 -1.95 -0.67 31.22
C TYR A 24 -0.99 0.43 30.75
N SER A 25 0.30 0.18 30.88
CA SER A 25 1.32 1.07 30.33
C SER A 25 1.85 0.44 29.04
N GLN A 26 1.67 1.17 27.94
CA GLN A 26 2.02 0.83 26.56
C GLN A 26 1.04 -0.05 25.77
N VAL A 27 -0.21 0.41 25.58
CA VAL A 27 -0.78 0.26 24.23
C VAL A 27 -0.08 1.29 23.37
N SER A 28 1.11 0.95 22.87
CA SER A 28 1.67 1.67 21.72
C SER A 28 0.58 1.66 20.66
N GLY A 29 0.20 2.85 20.21
CA GLY A 29 -1.17 3.14 19.83
C GLY A 29 -1.73 2.32 18.69
N LEU A 30 -2.95 2.72 18.36
CA LEU A 30 -3.60 2.62 17.06
C LEU A 30 -2.71 3.19 15.92
N LEU A 31 -1.45 2.75 15.80
CA LEU A 31 -0.44 3.21 14.88
C LEU A 31 -0.75 2.56 13.55
N LEU A 32 -1.64 3.17 12.79
CA LEU A 32 -1.71 2.92 11.37
C LEU A 32 -0.30 3.18 10.80
N SER A 33 0.34 2.15 10.26
CA SER A 33 1.67 2.27 9.66
C SER A 33 1.60 3.25 8.50
N LYS A 34 2.39 4.33 8.57
CA LYS A 34 2.47 5.31 7.48
C LYS A 34 3.41 4.76 6.41
N VAL A 35 2.87 4.56 5.22
CA VAL A 35 3.61 4.05 4.06
C VAL A 35 3.80 5.16 3.04
N ARG A 36 4.98 5.23 2.45
CA ARG A 36 5.27 6.01 1.25
C ARG A 36 5.47 5.07 0.07
N VAL A 37 4.76 5.31 -1.02
CA VAL A 37 5.00 4.64 -2.30
C VAL A 37 5.68 5.63 -3.24
N THR A 38 6.71 5.16 -3.93
CA THR A 38 7.46 5.92 -4.93
C THR A 38 7.52 5.10 -6.22
N LEU A 39 7.03 5.67 -7.31
CA LEU A 39 7.08 5.10 -8.64
C LEU A 39 8.10 5.88 -9.47
N ILE A 40 9.18 5.23 -9.90
CA ILE A 40 10.26 5.84 -10.66
C ILE A 40 10.13 5.40 -12.12
N ASN A 41 10.07 6.36 -13.04
CA ASN A 41 10.09 6.06 -14.47
C ASN A 41 11.53 5.80 -14.93
N GLN A 42 11.82 4.56 -15.31
CA GLN A 42 13.12 4.09 -15.79
C GLN A 42 12.97 3.40 -17.15
N LEU A 43 12.00 3.85 -17.96
CA LEU A 43 11.83 3.40 -19.34
C LEU A 43 13.10 3.67 -20.14
N GLU A 44 13.71 2.62 -20.69
CA GLU A 44 14.99 2.68 -21.40
C GLU A 44 14.93 3.55 -22.67
N SER A 45 13.76 3.68 -23.31
CA SER A 45 13.50 4.61 -24.42
C SER A 45 13.38 6.09 -24.03
N GLU A 46 13.59 6.43 -22.76
CA GLU A 46 13.50 7.79 -22.23
C GLU A 46 12.10 8.43 -22.37
N GLN A 47 11.07 7.59 -22.51
CA GLN A 47 9.70 8.03 -22.71
C GLN A 47 9.04 8.49 -21.41
N SER A 48 8.05 9.37 -21.54
CA SER A 48 7.19 9.76 -20.41
C SER A 48 6.18 8.66 -20.10
N LEU A 49 6.07 8.32 -18.82
CA LEU A 49 5.14 7.33 -18.31
C LEU A 49 3.88 8.03 -17.78
N THR A 50 2.71 7.67 -18.28
CA THR A 50 1.46 8.12 -17.68
C THR A 50 0.87 7.04 -16.80
N LEU A 51 0.30 7.43 -15.66
CA LEU A 51 -0.39 6.52 -14.77
C LEU A 51 -1.70 7.10 -14.23
N HIS A 52 -2.56 6.22 -13.74
CA HIS A 52 -3.71 6.55 -12.89
C HIS A 52 -3.77 5.54 -11.76
N CYS A 53 -3.55 6.01 -10.53
CA CYS A 53 -3.54 5.18 -9.33
C CYS A 53 -4.78 5.40 -8.47
N ARG A 54 -5.24 4.35 -7.79
CA ARG A 54 -6.37 4.40 -6.86
C ARG A 54 -6.32 3.25 -5.87
N SER A 55 -7.02 3.42 -4.76
CA SER A 55 -7.40 2.35 -3.83
C SER A 55 -8.91 2.09 -3.94
N LYS A 56 -9.46 1.31 -3.01
CA LYS A 56 -10.92 1.17 -2.86
C LYS A 56 -11.58 2.50 -2.48
N ASP A 57 -10.90 3.31 -1.66
CA ASP A 57 -11.47 4.45 -0.97
C ASP A 57 -10.98 5.79 -1.53
N ASP A 58 -9.82 5.81 -2.21
CA ASP A 58 -9.16 7.01 -2.71
C ASP A 58 -8.83 6.91 -4.20
N ASP A 59 -9.14 7.95 -4.95
CA ASP A 59 -8.63 8.14 -6.31
C ASP A 59 -7.47 9.14 -6.29
N LEU A 60 -6.26 8.68 -6.63
CA LEU A 60 -5.07 9.54 -6.66
C LEU A 60 -4.96 10.32 -7.98
N GLY A 61 -5.81 10.00 -8.95
CA GLY A 61 -5.87 10.66 -10.24
C GLY A 61 -4.78 10.24 -11.22
N ARG A 62 -4.74 10.98 -12.33
CA ARG A 62 -3.81 10.77 -13.43
C ARG A 62 -2.56 11.64 -13.28
N HIS A 63 -1.39 11.05 -13.51
CA HIS A 63 -0.10 11.74 -13.46
C HIS A 63 0.77 11.33 -14.65
N VAL A 64 1.67 12.23 -15.05
CA VAL A 64 2.71 11.97 -16.06
C VAL A 64 4.06 12.09 -15.36
N ILE A 65 4.89 11.07 -15.51
CA ILE A 65 6.24 10.98 -14.94
C ILE A 65 7.24 11.03 -16.09
N PRO A 66 8.00 12.12 -16.24
CA PRO A 66 9.10 12.17 -17.21
C PRO A 66 10.18 11.12 -16.92
N PHE A 67 11.04 10.83 -17.89
CA PHE A 67 12.14 9.87 -17.70
C PHE A 67 13.04 10.27 -16.52
N MET A 68 13.41 9.31 -15.68
CA MET A 68 14.21 9.50 -14.46
C MET A 68 13.57 10.39 -13.38
N HIS A 69 12.29 10.72 -13.50
CA HIS A 69 11.50 11.34 -12.45
C HIS A 69 10.65 10.32 -11.71
N ALA A 70 10.03 10.76 -10.61
CA ALA A 70 9.19 9.92 -9.78
C ALA A 70 7.86 10.59 -9.41
N TYR A 71 6.85 9.76 -9.20
CA TYR A 71 5.61 10.12 -8.54
C TYR A 71 5.54 9.42 -7.18
N GLU A 72 5.19 10.15 -6.13
CA GLU A 72 5.06 9.59 -4.79
C GLU A 72 3.78 10.04 -4.09
N TRP A 73 3.27 9.17 -3.23
CA TRP A 73 2.19 9.50 -2.30
C TRP A 73 2.40 8.77 -0.96
N LYS A 74 1.65 9.21 0.05
CA LYS A 74 1.69 8.67 1.40
C LYS A 74 0.28 8.35 1.85
N PHE A 75 0.14 7.26 2.60
CA PHE A 75 -1.12 6.86 3.20
C PHE A 75 -0.85 6.14 4.53
N TYR A 76 -1.94 5.90 5.27
CA TYR A 76 -1.94 5.10 6.47
C TYR A 76 -2.59 3.75 6.14
N VAL A 77 -1.93 2.65 6.52
CA VAL A 77 -2.53 1.31 6.40
C VAL A 77 -3.82 1.26 7.20
N ASN A 78 -4.87 0.66 6.65
CA ASN A 78 -6.16 0.55 7.35
C ASN A 78 -6.05 -0.41 8.54
N PHE A 79 -6.97 -0.27 9.50
CA PHE A 79 -6.96 -1.06 10.73
C PHE A 79 -7.02 -2.58 10.48
N TRP A 80 -7.57 -3.01 9.34
CA TRP A 80 -7.76 -4.42 9.00
C TRP A 80 -6.57 -5.03 8.25
N GLY A 81 -5.51 -4.28 7.95
CA GLY A 81 -4.38 -4.81 7.17
C GLY A 81 -4.80 -5.23 5.75
N THR A 82 -5.68 -4.47 5.10
CA THR A 82 -6.21 -4.81 3.75
C THR A 82 -6.00 -3.69 2.74
N THR A 83 -5.16 -2.71 3.06
CA THR A 83 -4.90 -1.58 2.15
C THR A 83 -4.29 -2.08 0.85
N LEU A 84 -4.91 -1.66 -0.26
CA LEU A 84 -4.54 -2.03 -1.62
C LEU A 84 -4.57 -0.79 -2.51
N PHE A 85 -3.48 -0.53 -3.22
CA PHE A 85 -3.42 0.44 -4.31
C PHE A 85 -3.05 -0.28 -5.61
N TRP A 86 -3.78 0.04 -6.68
CA TRP A 86 -3.44 -0.39 -8.03
C TRP A 86 -3.36 0.81 -8.97
N CYS A 87 -2.52 0.67 -9.99
CA CYS A 87 -2.31 1.71 -10.97
C CYS A 87 -2.45 1.14 -12.38
N ASN A 88 -3.11 1.92 -13.23
CA ASN A 88 -3.09 1.75 -14.67
C ASN A 88 -1.92 2.57 -15.22
N PHE A 89 -1.09 1.97 -16.06
CA PHE A 89 0.06 2.60 -16.69
C PHE A 89 -0.10 2.57 -18.20
N TRP A 90 0.39 3.61 -18.87
CA TRP A 90 0.54 3.60 -20.32
C TRP A 90 1.65 4.55 -20.78
N TRP A 91 2.33 4.14 -21.83
CA TRP A 91 3.39 4.89 -22.53
C TRP A 91 3.43 4.45 -23.98
N ARG A 92 4.24 5.13 -24.80
CA ARG A 92 4.48 4.72 -26.20
C ARG A 92 5.93 4.35 -26.36
N ASP A 93 6.19 3.20 -26.97
CA ASP A 93 7.55 2.79 -27.31
C ASP A 93 8.15 3.66 -28.43
N ALA A 94 9.41 3.39 -28.78
CA ALA A 94 10.12 4.12 -29.83
C ALA A 94 9.42 4.07 -31.20
N ASP A 95 8.68 3.00 -31.48
CA ASP A 95 7.90 2.82 -32.71
C ASP A 95 6.49 3.45 -32.63
N GLY A 96 6.15 4.04 -31.48
CA GLY A 96 4.86 4.68 -31.23
C GLY A 96 3.76 3.70 -30.81
N THR A 97 4.08 2.42 -30.57
CA THR A 97 3.13 1.41 -30.08
C THR A 97 2.69 1.74 -28.67
N LEU A 98 1.39 1.72 -28.42
CA LEU A 98 0.84 1.92 -27.08
C LEU A 98 1.10 0.68 -26.22
N ILE A 99 1.83 0.87 -25.13
CA ILE A 99 2.06 -0.14 -24.10
C ILE A 99 1.26 0.28 -22.86
N ASP A 100 0.43 -0.63 -22.34
CA ASP A 100 -0.41 -0.39 -21.18
C ASP A 100 -0.54 -1.63 -20.27
N GLY A 101 -0.80 -1.39 -18.99
CA GLY A 101 -0.97 -2.44 -17.99
C GLY A 101 -1.60 -1.96 -16.70
N SER A 102 -2.16 -2.90 -15.92
CA SER A 102 -2.74 -2.64 -14.59
C SER A 102 -2.03 -3.51 -13.56
N PHE A 103 -1.47 -2.90 -12.52
CA PHE A 103 -0.66 -3.60 -11.53
C PHE A 103 -1.00 -3.17 -10.10
N LYS A 104 -0.91 -4.10 -9.14
CA LYS A 104 -1.06 -3.79 -7.71
C LYS A 104 0.27 -3.23 -7.20
N ILE A 105 0.31 -1.93 -6.96
CA ILE A 105 1.51 -1.21 -6.54
C ILE A 105 1.74 -1.28 -5.04
N TYR A 106 0.66 -1.40 -4.26
CA TYR A 106 0.76 -1.71 -2.84
C TYR A 106 -0.28 -2.73 -2.45
N GLU A 107 0.11 -3.79 -1.77
CA GLU A 107 -0.77 -4.79 -1.15
C GLU A 107 -0.20 -5.13 0.23
N TYR A 108 -0.95 -4.81 1.29
CA TYR A 108 -0.47 -4.93 2.67
C TYR A 108 0.20 -6.29 2.96
N GLU A 109 -0.50 -7.40 2.67
CA GLU A 109 -0.02 -8.76 2.94
C GLU A 109 1.31 -9.09 2.24
N ARG A 110 1.58 -8.48 1.08
CA ARG A 110 2.80 -8.70 0.31
C ARG A 110 3.91 -7.76 0.77
N ASP A 111 3.57 -6.49 1.00
CA ASP A 111 4.54 -5.39 1.02
C ASP A 111 4.96 -4.97 2.43
N GLU A 112 4.22 -5.35 3.48
CA GLU A 112 4.58 -5.00 4.87
C GLU A 112 6.00 -5.48 5.22
N ASP A 113 6.33 -6.74 4.92
CA ASP A 113 7.65 -7.32 5.21
C ASP A 113 8.73 -7.00 4.16
N ILE A 114 8.36 -6.41 3.02
CA ILE A 114 9.29 -6.07 1.93
C ILE A 114 9.72 -4.60 2.04
N CYS A 115 8.74 -3.71 2.18
CA CYS A 115 8.91 -2.27 2.16
C CYS A 115 8.97 -1.66 3.56
N PHE A 116 8.27 -2.27 4.51
CA PHE A 116 7.85 -1.67 5.79
C PHE A 116 7.09 -0.35 5.60
N ASN A 117 7.81 0.77 5.51
CA ASN A 117 7.24 2.11 5.35
C ASN A 117 7.62 2.81 4.04
N MET A 118 8.46 2.19 3.21
CA MET A 118 8.95 2.76 1.94
C MET A 118 8.91 1.71 0.84
N CYS A 119 7.90 1.79 -0.02
CA CYS A 119 7.81 0.95 -1.22
C CYS A 119 8.30 1.73 -2.43
N VAL A 120 9.39 1.26 -3.04
CA VAL A 120 9.98 1.89 -4.20
C VAL A 120 9.88 0.95 -5.40
N TRP A 121 9.31 1.45 -6.48
CA TRP A 121 9.15 0.71 -7.74
C TRP A 121 9.95 1.37 -8.86
N GLY A 122 10.73 0.56 -9.58
CA GLY A 122 11.35 0.92 -10.84
C GLY A 122 10.50 0.40 -11.99
N ILE A 123 10.13 1.30 -12.91
CA ILE A 123 9.27 0.98 -14.05
C ILE A 123 10.14 0.99 -15.31
N HIS A 124 10.45 -0.20 -15.83
CA HIS A 124 11.36 -0.45 -16.96
C HIS A 124 10.61 -1.09 -18.10
N GLU A 125 11.02 -0.98 -19.36
CA GLU A 125 10.32 -1.51 -20.55
C GLU A 125 10.03 -3.01 -20.57
N ASN A 126 10.67 -3.80 -19.70
CA ASN A 126 10.43 -5.23 -19.57
C ASN A 126 9.68 -5.66 -18.28
N GLY A 127 9.44 -4.74 -17.34
CA GLY A 127 8.62 -5.01 -16.18
C GLY A 127 8.73 -3.97 -15.07
N LEU A 128 7.97 -4.22 -14.00
CA LEU A 128 8.02 -3.41 -12.79
C LEU A 128 8.81 -4.18 -11.73
N LEU A 129 9.80 -3.50 -11.16
CA LEU A 129 10.69 -4.03 -10.13
C LEU A 129 10.38 -3.35 -8.79
N LEU A 130 10.18 -4.13 -7.73
CA LEU A 130 10.05 -3.62 -6.36
C LEU A 130 11.40 -3.72 -5.67
N TYR A 131 11.75 -2.69 -4.91
CA TYR A 131 12.94 -2.69 -4.07
C TYR A 131 12.64 -3.33 -2.70
N HIS A 132 13.37 -4.39 -2.38
CA HIS A 132 13.31 -5.08 -1.09
C HIS A 132 14.26 -4.41 -0.11
N LYS A 133 13.68 -3.63 0.81
CA LYS A 133 14.43 -2.75 1.72
C LYS A 133 15.39 -3.50 2.64
N PHE A 134 15.00 -4.66 3.15
CA PHE A 134 15.76 -5.38 4.18
C PHE A 134 16.91 -6.23 3.63
N VAL A 135 16.87 -6.57 2.34
CA VAL A 135 17.90 -7.39 1.68
C VAL A 135 18.63 -6.65 0.57
N ASP A 136 18.35 -5.35 0.39
CA ASP A 136 18.96 -4.47 -0.62
C ASP A 136 18.97 -5.08 -2.02
N LYS A 137 17.78 -5.41 -2.52
CA LYS A 137 17.61 -6.12 -3.79
C LYS A 137 16.41 -5.62 -4.57
N TRP A 138 16.57 -5.49 -5.88
CA TRP A 138 15.45 -5.29 -6.81
C TRP A 138 14.89 -6.63 -7.28
N GLU A 139 13.58 -6.82 -7.16
CA GLU A 139 12.88 -8.00 -7.64
C GLU A 139 11.82 -7.61 -8.67
N LYS A 140 11.79 -8.31 -9.81
CA LYS A 140 10.77 -8.11 -10.85
C LYS A 140 9.49 -8.86 -10.48
N LEU A 141 8.47 -8.15 -10.01
CA LEU A 141 7.17 -8.75 -9.70
C LEU A 141 6.25 -8.86 -10.92
N TYR A 142 6.34 -7.89 -11.83
CA TYR A 142 5.48 -7.87 -13.00
C TYR A 142 6.29 -7.83 -14.28
N ARG A 143 5.87 -8.62 -15.27
CA ARG A 143 6.34 -8.54 -16.66
C ARG A 143 5.34 -7.72 -17.47
N TRP A 144 5.85 -6.90 -18.38
CA TRP A 144 5.07 -6.20 -19.40
C TRP A 144 5.83 -6.21 -20.76
N PRO A 145 5.17 -5.89 -21.89
CA PRO A 145 3.72 -5.77 -22.05
C PRO A 145 3.00 -7.06 -21.63
N MET A 146 1.78 -6.95 -21.09
CA MET A 146 1.02 -8.14 -20.71
C MET A 146 0.74 -8.97 -21.98
N PRO A 147 1.01 -10.29 -21.98
CA PRO A 147 0.70 -11.12 -23.14
C PRO A 147 -0.81 -11.09 -23.44
N GLU A 148 -1.15 -10.91 -24.72
CA GLU A 148 -2.48 -10.74 -25.32
C GLU A 148 -3.59 -11.61 -24.67
N LYS A 149 -3.25 -12.82 -24.24
CA LYS A 149 -4.16 -13.85 -23.73
C LYS A 149 -4.91 -13.47 -22.44
N ARG A 150 -4.50 -12.43 -21.70
CA ARG A 150 -5.21 -11.95 -20.50
C ARG A 150 -6.25 -10.84 -20.76
N ARG A 151 -6.32 -10.28 -21.97
CA ARG A 151 -7.26 -9.20 -22.32
C ARG A 151 -8.69 -9.66 -22.65
N ARG A 152 -8.93 -10.99 -22.79
CA ARG A 152 -10.27 -11.54 -23.07
C ARG A 152 -10.83 -12.32 -21.88
N ARG A 153 -11.50 -11.62 -20.95
CA ARG A 153 -12.62 -12.13 -20.12
C ARG A 153 -13.27 -10.96 -19.38
N LYS A 154 -14.08 -10.19 -20.12
CA LYS A 154 -15.29 -9.50 -19.62
C LYS A 154 -16.01 -8.96 -20.85
N ARG A 155 -16.86 -9.81 -21.43
CA ARG A 155 -17.98 -9.39 -22.26
C ARG A 155 -19.20 -10.08 -21.63
N ILE A 156 -19.93 -9.33 -20.82
CA ILE A 156 -21.26 -9.66 -20.30
C ILE A 156 -22.10 -8.44 -20.65
N PRO A 157 -23.22 -8.62 -21.35
CA PRO A 157 -24.52 -8.61 -20.68
C PRO A 157 -25.05 -10.01 -20.40
#